data_AF-A0AAV4FRA5-F1
#
_entry.id   AF-A0AAV4FRA5-F1
#
_cell.length_a   1.000
_cell.length_b   1.000
_cell.length_c   1.000
_cell.angle_alpha   90.00
_cell.angle_beta   90.00
_cell.angle_gamma   90.00
#
_symmetry.space_group_name_H-M   'P 1'
#
loop_
_entity.id
_entity.type
_entity.pdbx_description
1 polymer ?
#
loop_
_entity_poly.entity_id
_entity_poly.type
_entity_poly.pdbx_seq_one_letter_code
_entity_poly.pdbx_strand_id
1 'polypeptide(L)'
;MNSFFKAAEECKQIRLSSHGYAYHRETVAPNAAVTSMTVVTKHSRSACVSGTSFGYSDADAWVDKGCRADFKICYAPVVKSRKQKNFQTFFHLLPPKRPYRIICIKSETF
;
A
#
# COMPACT_ATOMS: atom_id res chain seq x y z
N MET A 1 8.24 -23.18 17.91
CA MET A 1 9.37 -23.08 16.96
C MET A 1 8.82 -23.34 15.57
N ASN A 2 8.69 -22.31 14.75
CA ASN A 2 8.58 -22.39 13.28
C ASN A 2 8.72 -20.96 12.72
N SER A 3 9.92 -20.71 12.20
CA SER A 3 10.15 -19.99 10.94
C SER A 3 9.58 -18.58 10.77
N PHE A 4 10.43 -17.60 11.10
CA PHE A 4 10.83 -16.52 10.19
C PHE A 4 9.72 -15.89 9.32
N PHE A 5 9.18 -14.77 9.79
CA PHE A 5 8.45 -13.77 8.99
C PHE A 5 9.36 -13.16 7.92
N LYS A 6 9.72 -13.95 6.90
CA LYS A 6 10.30 -13.43 5.67
C LYS A 6 9.15 -12.77 4.91
N ALA A 7 9.27 -11.48 4.62
CA ALA A 7 8.35 -10.79 3.73
C ALA A 7 8.23 -11.64 2.45
N ALA A 8 7.05 -12.22 2.23
CA ALA A 8 6.79 -12.96 1.00
C ALA A 8 6.90 -11.95 -0.15
N GLU A 9 7.79 -12.22 -1.10
CA GLU A 9 7.79 -11.49 -2.36
C GLU A 9 6.46 -11.76 -3.05
N GLU A 10 5.61 -10.74 -3.14
CA GLU A 10 4.27 -10.85 -3.67
C GLU A 10 4.30 -10.42 -5.13
N CYS A 11 3.82 -11.29 -6.01
CA CYS A 11 3.73 -11.01 -7.43
C CYS A 11 2.27 -10.80 -7.84
N LYS A 12 2.00 -9.70 -8.54
CA LYS A 12 0.69 -9.36 -9.10
C LYS A 12 0.78 -9.16 -10.61
N GLN A 13 -0.24 -9.62 -11.33
CA GLN A 13 -0.39 -9.34 -12.75
C GLN A 13 -1.21 -8.07 -12.95
N ILE A 14 -0.66 -7.09 -13.66
CA ILE A 14 -1.25 -5.77 -13.90
C ILE A 14 -1.17 -5.48 -15.39
N ARG A 15 -2.26 -4.97 -15.94
CA ARG A 15 -2.35 -4.59 -17.35
C ARG A 15 -1.99 -3.11 -17.49
N LEU A 16 -0.93 -2.80 -18.24
CA LEU A 16 -0.55 -1.42 -18.56
C LEU A 16 -0.65 -1.19 -20.06
N SER A 17 -1.22 -0.05 -20.44
CA SER A 17 -1.42 0.30 -21.85
C SER A 17 -1.08 1.76 -22.14
N SER A 18 -0.17 1.97 -23.10
CA SER A 18 0.10 3.28 -23.68
C SER A 18 -1.05 3.67 -24.64
N HIS A 19 -1.86 4.63 -24.20
CA HIS A 19 -2.93 5.26 -24.98
C HIS A 19 -2.29 6.26 -25.96
N GLY A 20 -2.41 6.03 -27.27
CA GLY A 20 -1.89 6.97 -28.28
C GLY A 20 -0.37 7.16 -28.30
N TYR A 21 0.42 6.15 -27.94
CA TYR A 21 1.90 6.24 -27.81
C TYR A 21 2.40 7.14 -26.68
N ALA A 22 1.52 7.65 -25.81
CA ALA A 22 1.92 8.47 -24.68
C ALA A 22 2.50 7.65 -23.53
N TYR A 23 3.33 8.32 -22.73
CA TYR A 23 3.82 7.82 -21.44
C TYR A 23 2.65 7.60 -20.49
N HIS A 24 2.55 6.40 -19.92
CA HIS A 24 1.54 6.04 -18.94
C HIS A 24 2.19 5.41 -17.73
N ARG A 25 1.84 5.88 -16.54
CA ARG A 25 2.38 5.42 -15.25
C ARG A 25 1.23 5.07 -14.32
N GLU A 26 1.41 3.99 -13.55
CA GLU A 26 0.49 3.57 -12.51
C GLU A 26 1.26 3.15 -11.24
N THR A 27 0.77 3.56 -10.07
CA THR A 27 1.32 3.12 -8.79
C THR A 27 0.82 1.72 -8.46
N VAL A 28 1.69 0.73 -8.63
CA VAL A 28 1.36 -0.69 -8.49
C VAL A 28 1.57 -1.21 -7.06
N ALA A 29 2.42 -0.53 -6.29
CA ALA A 29 2.91 -1.00 -5.00
C ALA A 29 3.04 0.14 -3.96
N PRO A 30 1.95 0.71 -3.43
CA PRO A 30 2.01 1.91 -2.57
C PRO A 30 2.81 1.75 -1.26
N ASN A 31 3.02 0.51 -0.79
CA ASN A 31 3.79 0.20 0.43
C ASN A 31 4.90 -0.84 0.17
N ALA A 32 5.29 -1.02 -1.09
CA ALA A 32 6.24 -2.04 -1.49
C ALA A 32 7.16 -1.50 -2.60
N ALA A 33 8.36 -2.04 -2.70
CA ALA A 33 9.26 -1.71 -3.79
C ALA A 33 9.19 -2.82 -4.84
N VAL A 34 9.01 -2.44 -6.10
CA VAL A 34 9.03 -3.36 -7.23
C VAL A 34 10.45 -3.94 -7.35
N THR A 35 10.55 -5.27 -7.24
CA THR A 35 11.80 -6.01 -7.37
C THR A 35 11.99 -6.52 -8.79
N SER A 36 10.90 -6.90 -9.45
CA SER A 36 10.93 -7.42 -10.82
C SER A 36 9.67 -7.08 -11.60
N MET A 37 9.83 -6.95 -12.92
CA MET A 37 8.75 -6.71 -13.86
C MET A 37 8.98 -7.54 -15.12
N THR A 38 8.05 -8.44 -15.43
CA THR A 38 8.13 -9.34 -16.59
C THR A 38 6.86 -9.25 -17.41
N VAL A 39 6.98 -9.29 -18.74
CA VAL A 39 5.83 -9.36 -19.64
C VAL A 39 5.25 -10.78 -19.62
N VAL A 40 3.98 -10.92 -19.25
CA VAL A 40 3.24 -12.19 -19.32
C VAL A 40 2.60 -12.35 -20.69
N THR A 41 1.81 -11.36 -21.08
CA THR A 41 1.02 -11.41 -22.32
C THR A 41 1.11 -10.08 -23.04
N LYS A 42 1.64 -10.07 -24.25
CA LYS A 42 1.71 -8.86 -25.09
C LYS A 42 0.40 -8.64 -25.84
N HIS A 43 -0.15 -7.43 -25.76
CA HIS A 43 -1.38 -7.01 -26.44
C HIS A 43 -1.14 -5.97 -27.55
N SER A 44 0.04 -5.35 -27.61
CA SER A 44 0.42 -4.40 -28.67
C SER A 44 1.12 -5.06 -29.85
N ARG A 45 1.03 -4.44 -31.04
CA ARG A 45 1.92 -4.74 -32.17
C ARG A 45 3.33 -4.17 -31.94
N SER A 46 3.43 -3.01 -31.29
CA SER A 46 4.70 -2.38 -30.89
C SER A 46 5.53 -3.27 -29.96
N ALA A 47 6.85 -3.16 -30.07
CA ALA A 47 7.79 -3.89 -29.24
C ALA A 47 7.77 -3.35 -27.79
N CYS A 48 7.59 -4.27 -26.84
CA CYS A 48 7.73 -4.00 -25.42
C CYS A 48 9.14 -4.39 -24.99
N VAL A 49 10.02 -3.40 -24.84
CA VAL A 49 11.43 -3.61 -24.45
C VAL A 49 11.66 -3.00 -23.07
N SER A 50 12.23 -3.78 -22.15
CA SER A 50 12.53 -3.33 -20.79
C SER A 50 13.52 -2.16 -20.81
N GLY A 51 13.26 -1.12 -20.03
CA GLY A 51 14.05 0.11 -19.98
C GLY A 51 13.82 1.08 -21.13
N THR A 52 13.09 0.69 -22.19
CA THR A 52 12.81 1.55 -23.36
C THR A 52 11.33 1.83 -23.56
N SER A 53 10.49 0.79 -23.51
CA SER A 53 9.03 0.89 -23.71
C SER A 53 8.25 0.56 -22.44
N PHE A 54 8.88 -0.04 -21.44
CA PHE A 54 8.29 -0.26 -20.14
C PHE A 54 9.39 -0.31 -19.08
N GLY A 55 9.02 -0.03 -17.84
CA GLY A 55 9.91 -0.14 -16.70
C GLY A 55 9.17 0.13 -15.40
N TYR A 56 9.92 0.17 -14.32
CA TYR A 56 9.41 0.50 -12.99
C TYR A 56 10.39 1.40 -12.27
N SER A 57 9.89 2.18 -11.33
CA SER A 57 10.66 3.01 -10.41
C SER A 57 9.99 2.93 -9.05
N ASP A 58 10.71 2.45 -8.04
CA ASP A 58 10.21 2.28 -6.68
C ASP A 58 8.88 1.50 -6.62
N ALA A 59 7.76 2.20 -6.43
CA ALA A 59 6.40 1.66 -6.34
C ALA A 59 5.58 1.78 -7.63
N ASP A 60 6.11 2.50 -8.62
CA ASP A 60 5.43 2.86 -9.85
C ASP A 60 5.91 2.01 -11.01
N ALA A 61 4.98 1.56 -11.85
CA ALA A 61 5.27 0.94 -13.12
C ALA A 61 4.82 1.86 -14.26
N TRP A 62 5.56 1.88 -15.35
CA TRP A 62 5.27 2.73 -16.49
C TRP A 62 5.46 2.00 -17.82
N VAL A 63 4.73 2.48 -18.82
CA VAL A 63 4.80 2.03 -20.21
C VAL A 63 4.82 3.24 -21.15
N ASP A 64 5.51 3.10 -22.28
CA ASP A 64 5.72 4.14 -23.27
C ASP A 64 5.76 3.54 -24.69
N LYS A 65 5.82 4.38 -25.73
CA LYS A 65 6.01 3.98 -27.13
C LYS A 65 4.98 2.98 -27.67
N GLY A 66 3.75 3.03 -27.15
CA GLY A 66 2.66 2.15 -27.59
C GLY A 66 2.77 0.71 -27.08
N CYS A 67 3.60 0.45 -26.07
CA CYS A 67 3.62 -0.86 -25.41
C CYS A 67 2.31 -1.09 -24.63
N ARG A 68 1.69 -2.24 -24.88
CA ARG A 68 0.48 -2.71 -24.17
C ARG A 68 0.66 -4.18 -23.86
N ALA A 69 0.71 -4.52 -22.59
CA ALA A 69 0.90 -5.90 -22.14
C ALA A 69 0.36 -6.09 -20.73
N ASP A 70 0.11 -7.34 -20.38
CA ASP A 70 -0.05 -7.76 -19.00
C ASP A 70 1.34 -8.03 -18.43
N PHE A 71 1.68 -7.32 -17.36
CA PHE A 71 2.96 -7.39 -16.68
C PHE A 71 2.79 -8.12 -15.35
N LYS A 72 3.64 -9.11 -15.08
CA LYS A 72 3.80 -9.69 -13.76
C LYS A 72 4.85 -8.87 -13.02
N ILE A 73 4.41 -8.20 -11.96
CA ILE A 73 5.23 -7.32 -11.14
C ILE A 73 5.34 -7.97 -9.78
N CYS A 74 6.57 -8.28 -9.36
CA CYS A 74 6.84 -8.74 -8.00
C CYS A 74 7.34 -7.56 -7.17
N TYR A 75 6.86 -7.46 -5.95
CA TYR A 75 7.23 -6.44 -5.01
C TYR A 75 7.51 -7.04 -3.64
N ALA A 76 8.51 -6.51 -2.96
CA ALA A 76 8.79 -6.84 -1.57
C ALA A 76 8.07 -5.82 -0.69
N PRO A 77 7.14 -6.25 0.19
CA PRO A 77 6.48 -5.31 1.09
C PRO A 77 7.53 -4.68 2.00
N VAL A 78 7.55 -3.35 2.02
CA VAL A 78 8.36 -2.61 2.98
C VAL A 78 7.63 -2.75 4.31
N VAL A 79 7.92 -3.84 5.03
CA VAL A 79 7.33 -4.16 6.32
C VAL A 79 7.70 -3.06 7.31
N LYS A 80 6.88 -2.00 7.38
CA LYS A 80 6.91 -1.07 8.50
C LYS A 80 6.54 -1.90 9.71
N SER A 81 7.48 -2.04 10.62
CA SER A 81 7.32 -2.76 11.88
C SER A 81 6.14 -2.14 12.65
N ARG A 82 4.92 -2.60 12.36
CA ARG A 82 3.79 -2.36 13.24
C ARG A 82 4.14 -3.08 14.52
N LYS A 83 4.65 -2.35 15.52
CA LYS A 83 4.47 -2.74 16.92
C LYS A 83 2.97 -2.96 17.06
N GLN A 84 2.60 -4.23 17.12
CA GLN A 84 1.25 -4.70 17.34
C GLN A 84 0.76 -4.01 18.62
N LYS A 85 -0.01 -2.93 18.50
CA LYS A 85 -0.63 -2.29 19.65
C LYS A 85 -1.70 -3.25 20.13
N ASN A 86 -1.31 -3.98 21.16
CA ASN A 86 -2.13 -4.86 21.97
C ASN A 86 -3.41 -4.11 22.38
N PHE A 87 -4.53 -4.41 21.73
CA PHE A 87 -5.84 -3.88 22.11
C PHE A 87 -6.44 -4.78 23.19
N GLN A 88 -5.77 -4.83 24.33
CA GLN A 88 -6.35 -5.34 25.57
C GLN A 88 -7.11 -4.17 26.20
N THR A 89 -8.36 -3.97 25.78
CA THR A 89 -9.29 -3.16 26.56
C THR A 89 -10.21 -4.12 27.30
N PHE A 90 -9.79 -4.39 28.53
CA PHE A 90 -10.46 -5.13 29.59
C PHE A 90 -11.96 -4.80 29.65
N PHE A 91 -12.80 -5.63 29.02
CA PHE A 91 -14.26 -5.61 29.14
C PHE A 91 -14.70 -6.44 30.36
N HIS A 92 -14.11 -6.18 31.53
CA HIS A 92 -14.59 -6.77 32.78
C HIS A 92 -14.91 -5.68 33.81
N LEU A 93 -16.22 -5.46 33.96
CA LEU A 93 -16.94 -5.21 35.21
C LEU A 93 -16.52 -3.98 36.02
N LEU A 94 -17.31 -2.90 35.92
CA LEU A 94 -17.83 -2.14 37.08
C LEU A 94 -18.94 -1.15 36.61
N PRO A 95 -20.16 -1.18 37.19
CA PRO A 95 -21.27 -0.28 36.88
C PRO A 95 -21.07 1.17 37.38
N PRO A 96 -21.87 2.14 36.90
CA PRO A 96 -21.61 3.58 37.03
C PRO A 96 -22.03 4.15 38.39
N LYS A 97 -21.13 4.88 39.04
CA LYS A 97 -21.48 5.84 40.09
C LYS A 97 -20.63 7.11 39.94
N ARG A 98 -21.14 8.09 39.18
CA ARG A 98 -20.79 9.49 39.42
C ARG A 98 -21.63 9.96 40.60
N PRO A 99 -21.02 10.61 41.60
CA PRO A 99 -21.56 11.89 41.99
C PRO A 99 -20.42 12.90 42.16
N TYR A 100 -20.43 13.93 41.32
CA TYR A 100 -19.71 15.15 41.64
C TYR A 100 -20.46 16.34 41.04
N ARG A 101 -21.14 17.08 41.91
CA ARG A 101 -21.28 18.54 41.82
C ARG A 101 -21.35 19.10 43.23
N ILE A 102 -20.17 19.29 43.84
CA ILE A 102 -19.98 20.43 44.74
C ILE A 102 -19.65 21.58 43.80
N ILE A 103 -20.55 22.55 43.67
CA ILE A 103 -20.21 23.85 43.11
C ILE A 103 -20.26 24.84 44.27
N CYS A 104 -19.08 25.23 44.75
CA CYS A 104 -18.90 26.47 45.48
C CYS A 104 -18.71 27.59 44.45
N ILE A 105 -19.63 28.57 44.44
CA ILE A 105 -19.44 29.91 43.90
C ILE A 105 -20.01 30.85 44.96
N LYS A 106 -19.16 31.32 45.87
CA LYS A 106 -18.61 32.69 45.90
C LYS A 106 -19.68 33.78 45.72
N SER A 107 -20.06 34.37 46.86
CA SER A 107 -20.03 35.81 47.15
C SER A 107 -20.40 36.79 46.03
N GLU A 108 -21.54 37.47 46.19
CA GLU A 108 -21.81 38.87 45.84
C GLU A 108 -23.15 39.23 46.54
N THR A 109 -23.13 39.89 47.71
CA THR A 109 -23.39 41.34 47.87
C THR A 109 -24.55 41.88 47.02
N PHE A 110 -25.73 42.00 47.64
CA PHE A 110 -26.39 43.30 47.84
C PHE A 110 -27.47 43.17 48.92
#